data_AF-A0A927HFN6-F1
#
_entry.id   AF-A0A927HFN6-F1
#
_cell.length_a   1.000
_cell.length_b   1.000
_cell.length_c   1.000
_cell.angle_alpha   90.00
_cell.angle_beta   90.00
_cell.angle_gamma   90.00
#
_symmetry.space_group_name_H-M   'P 1'
#
loop_
_entity.id
_entity.type
_entity.pdbx_description
1 polymer ?
#
loop_
_entity_poly.entity_id
_entity_poly.type
_entity_poly.pdbx_seq_one_letter_code
_entity_poly.pdbx_strand_id
1 'polypeptide(L)'
;MQLRGIACALALVLVGQPAIAQDAVKVVGKLHEPGVNAPAFDSPRVDVYVLSDKTDLPSDDLIVDEDSSDLSPPDYDFSTRFKADNVRNNYVMVVASANGYFPVTPDNRIGPRIRRIRNDMIGQDIEMGVALKRRSVLAELYRSETNSILRDAQPTPETFERAMKSAANAVEIDPRLDNYLMALKVTSRALSRGETFNGLVASRTDIQALGNFDGLPKNEQWRIQSELLATLMRVPQLDMPLTRTDTAAELAIRLGDEMIASLDFSDPQDTALPVTRIFHTLSVLHSEQKDCQSLIDNNERALSHAEALSSNWASQRALYLSWADCLEELSGGAGQTDRSADAYISETAGNPFLKQQWTRFSRSADRIRAQLNFATNSQDQRLKELVQTAQLITDAEEP
;
A
#
# COMPACT_ATOMS: atom_id res chain seq x y z
N MET A 1 -43.74 -28.71 43.83
CA MET A 1 -43.65 -27.59 42.88
C MET A 1 -42.46 -26.74 43.26
N GLN A 2 -41.54 -26.54 42.31
CA GLN A 2 -40.17 -26.06 42.54
C GLN A 2 -40.10 -24.56 42.81
N LEU A 3 -39.27 -24.20 43.80
CA LEU A 3 -38.73 -22.87 44.04
C LEU A 3 -37.69 -22.53 42.95
N ARG A 4 -37.79 -21.35 42.33
CA ARG A 4 -36.68 -20.72 41.60
C ARG A 4 -36.40 -19.36 42.24
N GLY A 5 -35.30 -19.32 43.00
CA GLY A 5 -34.68 -18.11 43.51
C GLY A 5 -33.79 -17.46 42.47
N ILE A 6 -33.69 -16.14 42.60
CA ILE A 6 -32.83 -15.22 41.86
C ILE A 6 -31.38 -15.39 42.33
N ALA A 7 -30.41 -15.38 41.40
CA ALA A 7 -29.06 -14.90 41.66
C ALA A 7 -28.44 -14.33 40.38
N CYS A 8 -28.17 -13.02 40.39
CA CYS A 8 -27.27 -12.34 39.46
C CYS A 8 -25.86 -12.91 39.57
N ALA A 9 -25.15 -13.05 38.45
CA ALA A 9 -23.69 -13.07 38.46
C ALA A 9 -23.13 -12.44 37.18
N LEU A 10 -22.23 -11.49 37.42
CA LEU A 10 -21.41 -10.71 36.53
C LEU A 10 -21.06 -11.38 35.18
N ALA A 11 -21.37 -10.67 34.08
CA ALA A 11 -20.69 -10.86 32.82
C ALA A 11 -19.28 -10.27 32.92
N LEU A 12 -18.32 -11.10 33.35
CA LEU A 12 -16.92 -10.84 33.11
C LEU A 12 -16.66 -11.12 31.63
N VAL A 13 -16.48 -10.07 30.84
CA VAL A 13 -15.98 -10.15 29.46
C VAL A 13 -14.52 -10.57 29.53
N LEU A 14 -14.28 -11.88 29.60
CA LEU A 14 -13.01 -12.43 29.16
C LEU A 14 -13.03 -12.39 27.63
N VAL A 15 -12.23 -11.47 27.09
CA VAL A 15 -11.80 -11.45 25.70
C VAL A 15 -11.05 -12.76 25.45
N GLY A 16 -11.80 -13.81 25.15
CA GLY A 16 -11.26 -15.07 24.66
C GLY A 16 -10.70 -14.82 23.27
N GLN A 17 -9.41 -15.08 23.10
CA GLN A 17 -8.85 -15.30 21.77
C GLN A 17 -9.78 -16.24 21.01
N PRO A 18 -10.10 -15.98 19.73
CA PRO A 18 -10.87 -16.93 18.96
C PRO A 18 -10.11 -18.25 18.99
N ALA A 19 -10.75 -19.29 19.52
CA ALA A 19 -10.22 -20.65 19.45
C ALA A 19 -9.95 -20.92 17.96
N ILE A 20 -8.68 -20.93 17.60
CA ILE A 20 -8.25 -21.15 16.22
C ILE A 20 -8.62 -22.59 15.90
N ALA A 21 -9.73 -22.78 15.20
CA ALA A 21 -10.14 -24.11 14.74
C ALA A 21 -9.02 -24.67 13.85
N GLN A 22 -8.29 -25.65 14.40
CA GLN A 22 -7.36 -26.49 13.65
C GLN A 22 -8.15 -27.69 13.19
N ASP A 23 -8.32 -27.83 11.87
CA ASP A 23 -8.86 -29.06 11.31
C ASP A 23 -7.68 -30.03 11.18
N ALA A 24 -7.62 -31.03 12.08
CA ALA A 24 -6.68 -32.13 11.96
C ALA A 24 -7.20 -33.08 10.88
N VAL A 25 -6.58 -33.06 9.70
CA VAL A 25 -6.95 -33.95 8.60
C VAL A 25 -6.00 -35.15 8.60
N LYS A 26 -6.60 -36.34 8.60
CA LYS A 26 -5.86 -37.60 8.43
C LYS A 26 -5.67 -37.83 6.93
N VAL A 27 -4.43 -37.80 6.50
CA VAL A 27 -4.06 -38.07 5.11
C VAL A 27 -3.56 -39.50 5.02
N VAL A 28 -4.17 -40.30 4.14
CA VAL A 28 -3.75 -41.67 3.81
C VAL A 28 -3.26 -41.66 2.37
N GLY A 29 -1.96 -41.86 2.17
CA GLY A 29 -1.34 -41.96 0.85
C GLY A 29 -0.85 -43.38 0.58
N LYS A 30 -0.93 -43.83 -0.68
CA LYS A 30 -0.26 -45.05 -1.16
C LYS A 30 0.99 -44.69 -1.93
N LEU A 31 2.11 -45.30 -1.55
CA LEU A 31 3.35 -45.21 -2.31
C LEU A 31 3.20 -46.04 -3.59
N HIS A 32 3.08 -45.37 -4.73
CA HIS A 32 3.15 -46.00 -6.04
C HIS A 32 4.60 -46.05 -6.52
N GLU A 33 4.95 -47.11 -7.25
CA GLU A 33 6.23 -47.16 -7.96
C GLU A 33 6.38 -45.96 -8.91
N PRO A 34 7.60 -45.45 -9.11
CA PRO A 34 7.83 -44.31 -9.99
C PRO A 34 7.31 -44.61 -11.41
N GLY A 35 6.38 -43.79 -11.91
CA GLY A 35 5.85 -43.88 -13.28
C GLY A 35 4.32 -43.98 -13.43
N VAL A 36 3.54 -43.90 -12.35
CA VAL A 36 2.06 -43.99 -12.42
C VAL A 36 1.42 -42.61 -12.20
N ASN A 37 0.72 -42.10 -13.22
CA ASN A 37 -0.07 -40.87 -13.14
C ASN A 37 -1.23 -41.04 -12.14
N ALA A 38 -1.34 -40.13 -11.17
CA ALA A 38 -2.45 -40.11 -10.22
C ALA A 38 -3.74 -39.56 -10.86
N PRO A 39 -4.93 -40.16 -10.60
CA PRO A 39 -6.20 -39.62 -11.08
C PRO A 39 -6.66 -38.38 -10.29
N ALA A 40 -7.37 -37.48 -10.96
CA ALA A 40 -7.92 -36.26 -10.37
C ALA A 40 -9.14 -36.54 -9.47
N PHE A 41 -9.23 -35.87 -8.32
CA PHE A 41 -10.35 -35.99 -7.37
C PHE A 41 -10.81 -34.61 -6.86
N ASP A 42 -12.11 -34.48 -6.56
CA ASP A 42 -12.80 -33.28 -6.04
C ASP A 42 -12.64 -33.06 -4.51
N SER A 43 -11.52 -33.48 -3.91
CA SER A 43 -11.22 -33.45 -2.46
C SER A 43 -9.88 -32.75 -2.20
N PRO A 44 -9.53 -32.35 -0.95
CA PRO A 44 -8.19 -31.81 -0.64
C PRO A 44 -7.11 -32.67 -1.31
N ARG A 45 -6.36 -32.05 -2.20
CA ARG A 45 -5.35 -32.70 -3.00
C ARG A 45 -4.17 -32.99 -2.09
N VAL A 46 -3.83 -34.26 -1.99
CA VAL A 46 -2.62 -34.73 -1.32
C VAL A 46 -1.74 -35.27 -2.44
N ASP A 47 -0.84 -34.44 -2.93
CA ASP A 47 0.20 -34.95 -3.82
C ASP A 47 1.30 -35.56 -2.94
N VAL A 48 1.46 -36.89 -3.07
CA VAL A 48 2.52 -37.67 -2.43
C VAL A 48 3.65 -37.83 -3.44
N TYR A 49 4.71 -37.05 -3.27
CA TYR A 49 5.90 -37.20 -4.12
C TYR A 49 6.88 -38.17 -3.46
N VAL A 50 7.25 -39.22 -4.18
CA VAL A 50 8.34 -40.12 -3.81
C VAL A 50 9.64 -39.49 -4.31
N LEU A 51 10.45 -38.94 -3.41
CA LEU A 51 11.76 -38.41 -3.76
C LEU A 51 12.75 -39.59 -3.77
N SER A 52 13.35 -39.84 -4.94
CA SER A 52 14.36 -40.85 -5.17
C SER A 52 15.62 -40.18 -5.72
N ASP A 53 16.46 -39.62 -4.84
CA ASP A 53 17.91 -39.85 -4.72
C ASP A 53 18.60 -38.78 -3.85
N LYS A 54 19.53 -39.26 -3.01
CA LYS A 54 20.69 -38.58 -2.37
C LYS A 54 20.49 -37.29 -1.57
N THR A 55 19.82 -37.38 -0.42
CA THR A 55 19.94 -36.37 0.64
C THR A 55 19.88 -36.99 2.03
N ASP A 56 20.71 -36.48 2.94
CA ASP A 56 20.54 -36.68 4.39
C ASP A 56 19.53 -35.65 4.90
N LEU A 57 18.27 -36.07 5.03
CA LEU A 57 17.27 -35.36 5.83
C LEU A 57 17.13 -36.06 7.19
N PRO A 58 16.70 -35.34 8.26
CA PRO A 58 16.59 -35.90 9.61
C PRO A 58 15.66 -37.13 9.68
N SER A 59 15.80 -37.93 10.74
CA SER A 59 15.01 -39.17 10.96
C SER A 59 13.52 -38.96 11.17
N ASP A 60 13.10 -37.71 11.39
CA ASP A 60 11.78 -37.33 11.89
C ASP A 60 11.01 -36.51 10.83
N ASP A 61 9.70 -36.29 11.06
CA ASP A 61 8.88 -35.44 10.20
C ASP A 61 9.44 -34.01 10.19
N LEU A 62 9.92 -33.54 9.04
CA LEU A 62 10.41 -32.18 8.86
C LEU A 62 9.40 -31.36 8.06
N ILE A 63 9.19 -30.12 8.46
CA ILE A 63 8.51 -29.13 7.62
C ILE A 63 9.62 -28.27 7.00
N VAL A 64 9.64 -28.22 5.67
CA VAL A 64 10.60 -27.38 4.96
C VAL A 64 10.02 -25.98 4.90
N ASP A 65 10.66 -25.04 5.60
CA ASP A 65 10.39 -23.61 5.41
C ASP A 65 10.81 -23.24 3.98
N GLU A 66 9.84 -22.85 3.15
CA GLU A 66 10.14 -22.04 1.98
C GLU A 66 9.90 -20.58 2.32
N ASP A 67 10.84 -19.72 1.94
CA ASP A 67 10.54 -18.32 1.63
C ASP A 67 9.58 -18.35 0.43
N SER A 68 8.28 -18.48 0.70
CA SER A 68 7.26 -18.65 -0.34
C SER A 68 7.06 -17.32 -1.05
N SER A 69 7.66 -17.16 -2.23
CA SER A 69 7.22 -16.19 -3.23
C SER A 69 6.43 -16.84 -4.37
N ASP A 70 6.27 -18.17 -4.34
CA ASP A 70 5.59 -18.93 -5.38
C ASP A 70 4.64 -19.97 -4.76
N LEU A 71 3.34 -19.67 -4.83
CA LEU A 71 2.25 -20.59 -4.48
C LEU A 71 1.77 -21.44 -5.67
N SER A 72 2.57 -21.51 -6.74
CA SER A 72 2.41 -22.52 -7.78
C SER A 72 3.04 -23.82 -7.29
N PRO A 73 2.49 -25.02 -7.56
CA PRO A 73 3.19 -26.27 -7.29
C PRO A 73 4.54 -26.22 -8.04
N PRO A 74 5.69 -26.12 -7.35
CA PRO A 74 6.97 -25.98 -8.01
C PRO A 74 7.26 -27.24 -8.82
N ASP A 75 7.90 -27.07 -9.99
CA ASP A 75 8.88 -28.05 -10.44
C ASP A 75 10.01 -28.03 -9.39
N TYR A 76 9.86 -28.84 -8.35
CA TYR A 76 10.80 -28.94 -7.24
C TYR A 76 12.16 -29.51 -7.73
N ASP A 77 13.11 -28.66 -8.11
CA ASP A 77 14.48 -29.06 -8.42
C ASP A 77 15.38 -29.01 -7.17
N PHE A 78 15.37 -30.10 -6.41
CA PHE A 78 16.21 -30.30 -5.21
C PHE A 78 17.69 -30.56 -5.52
N SER A 79 18.10 -30.67 -6.78
CA SER A 79 19.48 -31.05 -7.15
C SER A 79 20.53 -30.02 -6.74
N THR A 80 20.13 -28.78 -6.46
CA THR A 80 21.04 -27.66 -6.21
C THR A 80 21.30 -27.33 -4.74
N ARG A 81 20.47 -27.81 -3.80
CA ARG A 81 20.49 -27.33 -2.40
C ARG A 81 21.18 -28.25 -1.37
N PHE A 82 21.50 -29.50 -1.73
CA PHE A 82 22.10 -30.44 -0.79
C PHE A 82 23.13 -31.35 -1.49
N LYS A 83 24.38 -31.34 -1.00
CA LYS A 83 25.44 -32.27 -1.41
C LYS A 83 25.61 -33.32 -0.30
N ALA A 84 25.45 -34.61 -0.62
CA ALA A 84 25.87 -35.68 0.28
C ALA A 84 26.14 -37.03 -0.45
N ASP A 85 26.89 -37.87 0.27
CA ASP A 85 27.43 -39.17 -0.12
C ASP A 85 26.39 -40.31 -0.31
N ASN A 86 26.89 -41.43 -0.82
CA ASN A 86 26.24 -42.57 -1.51
C ASN A 86 25.21 -43.46 -0.75
N VAL A 87 24.17 -42.93 -0.08
CA VAL A 87 23.09 -43.79 0.47
C VAL A 87 21.69 -43.46 -0.11
N ARG A 88 21.01 -44.46 -0.68
CA ARG A 88 19.64 -44.35 -1.23
C ARG A 88 18.59 -44.35 -0.11
N ASN A 89 17.90 -43.24 0.09
CA ASN A 89 16.77 -43.08 1.02
C ASN A 89 15.48 -42.74 0.26
N ASN A 90 14.34 -43.28 0.70
CA ASN A 90 13.00 -42.96 0.16
C ASN A 90 12.30 -41.92 1.05
N TYR A 91 11.76 -40.84 0.47
CA TYR A 91 11.01 -39.81 1.19
C TYR A 91 9.62 -39.62 0.59
N VAL A 92 8.67 -39.23 1.45
CA VAL A 92 7.33 -38.78 1.05
C VAL A 92 7.17 -37.32 1.42
N MET A 93 6.90 -36.49 0.41
CA MET A 93 6.41 -35.14 0.59
C MET A 93 4.89 -35.17 0.50
N VAL A 94 4.20 -34.65 1.53
CA VAL A 94 2.76 -34.40 1.48
C VAL A 94 2.54 -32.91 1.30
N VAL A 95 2.06 -32.56 0.12
CA VAL A 95 1.48 -31.25 -0.16
C VAL A 95 -0.02 -31.41 -0.01
N ALA A 96 -0.55 -31.05 1.16
CA ALA A 96 -1.99 -31.01 1.38
C ALA A 96 -2.48 -29.62 1.01
N SER A 97 -3.06 -29.48 -0.19
CA SER A 97 -3.77 -28.26 -0.58
C SER A 97 -5.27 -28.54 -0.61
N ALA A 98 -6.02 -27.82 0.22
CA ALA A 98 -7.47 -27.70 0.06
C ALA A 98 -7.76 -26.26 -0.34
N ASN A 99 -8.78 -26.02 -1.17
CA ASN A 99 -9.16 -24.66 -1.54
C ASN A 99 -9.33 -23.79 -0.29
N GLY A 100 -8.43 -22.82 -0.12
CA GLY A 100 -8.44 -21.91 1.02
C GLY A 100 -7.79 -22.43 2.32
N TYR A 101 -7.05 -23.54 2.29
CA TYR A 101 -6.33 -24.11 3.44
C TYR A 101 -4.86 -24.42 3.14
N PHE A 102 -4.00 -24.25 4.14
CA PHE A 102 -2.58 -24.56 4.08
C PHE A 102 -2.14 -25.50 5.21
N PRO A 103 -1.15 -26.37 4.96
CA PRO A 103 -0.53 -27.18 6.00
C PRO A 103 0.32 -26.30 6.92
N VAL A 104 0.22 -26.54 8.23
CA VAL A 104 0.96 -25.78 9.23
C VAL A 104 1.70 -26.63 10.26
N THR A 105 2.83 -26.13 10.74
CA THR A 105 3.55 -26.66 11.91
C THR A 105 2.79 -26.40 13.22
N PRO A 106 3.18 -27.05 14.35
CA PRO A 106 2.72 -26.68 15.69
C PRO A 106 3.03 -25.22 16.08
N ASP A 107 4.08 -24.62 15.49
CA ASP A 107 4.44 -23.20 15.65
C ASP A 107 3.84 -22.28 14.56
N ASN A 108 2.87 -22.76 13.78
CA ASN A 108 2.10 -22.03 12.76
C ASN A 108 2.87 -21.56 11.51
N ARG A 109 4.00 -22.18 11.17
CA ARG A 109 4.67 -21.97 9.88
C ARG A 109 3.97 -22.73 8.77
N ILE A 110 3.94 -22.15 7.58
CA ILE A 110 3.35 -22.74 6.38
C ILE A 110 4.43 -23.49 5.63
N GLY A 111 4.18 -24.74 5.24
CA GLY A 111 5.11 -25.49 4.40
C GLY A 111 4.73 -26.95 4.17
N PRO A 112 5.25 -27.57 3.10
CA PRO A 112 5.05 -29.00 2.85
C PRO A 112 5.66 -29.85 3.98
N ARG A 113 5.00 -30.97 4.31
CA ARG A 113 5.51 -31.91 5.31
C ARG A 113 6.28 -33.03 4.62
N ILE A 114 7.55 -33.20 4.97
CA ILE A 114 8.42 -34.25 4.45
C ILE A 114 8.66 -35.30 5.53
N ARG A 115 8.44 -36.57 5.20
CA ARG A 115 8.70 -37.70 6.09
C ARG A 115 9.63 -38.70 5.42
N ARG A 116 10.69 -39.11 6.13
CA ARG A 116 11.52 -40.25 5.72
C ARG A 116 10.75 -41.55 5.89
N ILE A 117 10.77 -42.40 4.87
CA ILE A 117 10.08 -43.69 4.91
C ILE A 117 11.11 -44.82 4.79
N ARG A 118 10.94 -45.82 5.65
CA ARG A 118 11.77 -47.03 5.60
C ARG A 118 11.37 -47.88 4.38
N ASN A 119 12.35 -48.55 3.77
CA ASN A 119 12.12 -49.35 2.56
C ASN A 119 11.13 -50.51 2.76
N ASP A 120 10.88 -50.93 4.00
CA ASP A 120 9.90 -51.98 4.36
C ASP A 120 8.44 -51.50 4.31
N MET A 121 8.20 -50.19 4.16
CA MET A 121 6.87 -49.59 4.10
C MET A 121 6.36 -49.33 2.67
N ILE A 122 7.11 -49.74 1.64
CA ILE A 122 6.68 -49.65 0.24
C ILE A 122 5.43 -50.53 0.04
N GLY A 123 4.35 -49.97 -0.51
CA GLY A 123 3.08 -50.66 -0.73
C GLY A 123 2.12 -50.70 0.47
N GLN A 124 2.50 -50.13 1.62
CA GLN A 124 1.62 -49.97 2.78
C GLN A 124 0.96 -48.59 2.81
N ASP A 125 -0.21 -48.50 3.43
CA ASP A 125 -0.89 -47.22 3.68
C ASP A 125 -0.09 -46.43 4.72
N ILE A 126 0.31 -45.21 4.36
CA ILE A 126 1.02 -44.31 5.27
C ILE A 126 0.05 -43.26 5.79
N GLU A 127 -0.12 -43.26 7.10
CA GLU A 127 -0.94 -42.27 7.80
C GLU A 127 -0.07 -41.10 8.27
N MET A 128 -0.45 -39.89 7.89
CA MET A 128 0.07 -38.66 8.47
C MET A 128 -1.06 -37.75 8.94
N GLY A 129 -0.93 -37.24 10.16
CA GLY A 129 -1.75 -36.12 10.62
C GLY A 129 -1.19 -34.81 10.05
N VAL A 130 -2.01 -34.04 9.35
CA VAL A 130 -1.63 -32.69 8.89
C VAL A 130 -2.60 -31.71 9.53
N ALA A 131 -2.07 -30.70 10.24
CA ALA A 131 -2.87 -29.59 10.70
C ALA A 131 -3.10 -28.64 9.52
N LEU A 132 -4.35 -28.41 9.15
CA LEU A 132 -4.70 -27.43 8.13
C LEU A 132 -5.25 -26.16 8.78
N LYS A 133 -4.81 -25.01 8.28
CA LYS A 133 -5.38 -23.70 8.63
C LYS A 133 -5.93 -22.99 7.42
N ARG A 134 -7.06 -22.31 7.62
CA ARG A 134 -7.64 -21.44 6.59
C ARG A 134 -6.69 -20.27 6.28
N ARG A 135 -6.64 -19.85 5.01
CA ARG A 135 -5.89 -18.66 4.55
C ARG A 135 -6.16 -17.43 5.41
N SER A 136 -7.44 -17.16 5.69
CA SER A 136 -7.85 -16.02 6.51
C SER A 136 -7.32 -16.08 7.96
N VAL A 137 -7.17 -17.28 8.51
CA VAL A 137 -6.63 -17.48 9.87
C VAL A 137 -5.12 -17.25 9.88
N LEU A 138 -4.42 -17.68 8.83
CA LEU A 138 -2.99 -17.44 8.67
C LEU A 138 -2.67 -15.96 8.48
N ALA A 139 -3.43 -15.28 7.61
CA ALA A 139 -3.31 -13.84 7.45
C ALA A 139 -3.56 -13.09 8.78
N GLU A 140 -4.54 -13.53 9.59
CA GLU A 140 -4.78 -12.95 10.91
C GLU A 140 -3.61 -13.17 11.89
N LEU A 141 -2.96 -14.34 11.84
CA LEU A 141 -1.76 -14.59 12.66
C LEU A 141 -0.63 -13.63 12.30
N TYR A 142 -0.36 -13.44 11.01
CA TYR A 142 0.63 -12.49 10.55
C TYR A 142 0.26 -11.05 10.92
N ARG A 143 -1.01 -10.65 10.80
CA ARG A 143 -1.48 -9.33 11.29
C ARG A 143 -1.25 -9.17 12.79
N SER A 144 -1.54 -10.20 13.58
CA SER A 144 -1.35 -10.17 15.03
C SER A 144 0.13 -10.03 15.38
N GLU A 145 1.01 -10.73 14.66
CA GLU A 145 2.46 -10.59 14.80
C GLU A 145 2.92 -9.17 14.45
N THR A 146 2.56 -8.65 13.28
CA THR A 146 2.87 -7.27 12.88
C THR A 146 2.38 -6.27 13.93
N ASN A 147 1.14 -6.39 14.41
CA ASN A 147 0.60 -5.52 15.45
C ASN A 147 1.34 -5.63 16.78
N SER A 148 1.75 -6.85 17.18
CA SER A 148 2.55 -7.04 18.39
C SER A 148 3.89 -6.33 18.28
N ILE A 149 4.55 -6.47 17.12
CA ILE A 149 5.82 -5.79 16.85
C ILE A 149 5.64 -4.27 16.84
N LEU A 150 4.59 -3.77 16.18
CA LEU A 150 4.24 -2.35 16.21
C LEU A 150 3.77 -1.86 17.58
N ARG A 151 3.63 -2.71 18.60
CA ARG A 151 3.38 -2.25 19.99
C ARG A 151 4.65 -2.18 20.82
N ASP A 152 5.76 -2.69 20.31
CA ASP A 152 7.04 -2.56 20.97
C ASP A 152 7.38 -1.07 21.20
N ALA A 153 7.85 -0.75 22.39
CA ALA A 153 8.25 0.59 22.77
C ALA A 153 9.53 1.03 22.05
N GLN A 154 10.41 0.07 21.71
CA GLN A 154 11.71 0.36 21.07
C GLN A 154 12.01 -0.61 19.92
N PRO A 155 11.18 -0.64 18.84
CA PRO A 155 11.48 -1.45 17.68
C PRO A 155 12.79 -1.02 17.03
N THR A 156 13.64 -1.99 16.74
CA THR A 156 14.88 -1.85 15.96
C THR A 156 14.60 -1.93 14.45
N PRO A 157 15.56 -1.61 13.57
CA PRO A 157 15.40 -1.84 12.13
C PRO A 157 15.01 -3.28 11.78
N GLU A 158 15.64 -4.28 12.39
CA GLU A 158 15.34 -5.70 12.16
C GLU A 158 13.92 -6.07 12.62
N THR A 159 13.45 -5.38 13.65
CA THR A 159 12.08 -5.51 14.17
C THR A 159 11.08 -5.00 13.12
N PHE A 160 11.37 -3.89 12.45
CA PHE A 160 10.55 -3.38 11.34
C PHE A 160 10.61 -4.28 10.11
N GLU A 161 11.77 -4.80 9.74
CA GLU A 161 11.92 -5.75 8.64
C GLU A 161 11.06 -7.00 8.87
N ARG A 162 11.09 -7.56 10.09
CA ARG A 162 10.23 -8.69 10.47
C ARG A 162 8.74 -8.34 10.40
N ALA A 163 8.35 -7.16 10.89
CA ALA A 163 6.97 -6.70 10.83
C ALA A 163 6.48 -6.54 9.38
N MET A 164 7.37 -6.04 8.50
CA MET A 164 7.10 -5.88 7.08
C MET A 164 6.97 -7.23 6.38
N LYS A 165 7.90 -8.17 6.63
CA LYS A 165 7.80 -9.55 6.11
C LYS A 165 6.49 -10.20 6.53
N SER A 166 6.10 -10.04 7.80
CA SER A 166 4.82 -10.56 8.29
C SER A 166 3.62 -9.91 7.58
N ALA A 167 3.63 -8.58 7.40
CA ALA A 167 2.57 -7.88 6.70
C ALA A 167 2.47 -8.30 5.21
N ALA A 168 3.61 -8.46 4.53
CA ALA A 168 3.68 -8.93 3.15
C ALA A 168 3.10 -10.35 3.01
N ASN A 169 3.47 -11.27 3.89
CA ASN A 169 2.90 -12.62 3.92
C ASN A 169 1.38 -12.59 4.13
N ALA A 170 0.87 -11.66 4.95
CA ALA A 170 -0.57 -11.49 5.14
C ALA A 170 -1.27 -11.05 3.84
N VAL A 171 -0.64 -10.15 3.05
CA VAL A 171 -1.15 -9.72 1.74
C VAL A 171 -1.13 -10.88 0.74
N GLU A 172 -0.01 -11.60 0.63
CA GLU A 172 0.13 -12.73 -0.29
C GLU A 172 -0.95 -13.80 -0.05
N ILE A 173 -1.20 -14.11 1.23
CA ILE A 173 -2.18 -15.12 1.63
C ILE A 173 -3.62 -14.63 1.46
N ASP A 174 -3.91 -13.37 1.77
CA ASP A 174 -5.26 -12.78 1.72
C ASP A 174 -5.16 -11.31 1.25
N PRO A 175 -5.14 -11.04 -0.06
CA PRO A 175 -4.86 -9.71 -0.62
C PRO A 175 -6.09 -8.80 -0.46
N ARG A 176 -6.34 -8.37 0.77
CA ARG A 176 -7.41 -7.43 1.14
C ARG A 176 -6.80 -6.09 1.51
N LEU A 177 -7.56 -5.02 1.29
CA LEU A 177 -7.23 -3.66 1.70
C LEU A 177 -6.52 -3.57 3.06
N ASP A 178 -7.09 -4.18 4.12
CA ASP A 178 -6.54 -4.08 5.48
C ASP A 178 -5.10 -4.62 5.61
N ASN A 179 -4.73 -5.63 4.82
CA ASN A 179 -3.38 -6.19 4.82
C ASN A 179 -2.36 -5.24 4.17
N TYR A 180 -2.74 -4.57 3.07
CA TYR A 180 -1.88 -3.52 2.49
C TYR A 180 -1.75 -2.32 3.43
N LEU A 181 -2.85 -1.87 4.04
CA LEU A 181 -2.82 -0.78 5.01
C LEU A 181 -1.96 -1.14 6.23
N MET A 182 -1.89 -2.41 6.61
CA MET A 182 -0.97 -2.88 7.65
C MET A 182 0.50 -2.72 7.22
N ALA A 183 0.86 -3.12 6.00
CA ALA A 183 2.21 -2.93 5.47
C ALA A 183 2.59 -1.44 5.45
N LEU A 184 1.71 -0.57 4.96
CA LEU A 184 1.92 0.88 4.96
C LEU A 184 2.04 1.47 6.37
N LYS A 185 1.32 0.90 7.35
CA LYS A 185 1.45 1.31 8.76
C LYS A 185 2.83 0.95 9.33
N VAL A 186 3.41 -0.19 8.92
CA VAL A 186 4.81 -0.54 9.28
C VAL A 186 5.77 0.48 8.67
N THR A 187 5.65 0.76 7.36
CA THR A 187 6.43 1.80 6.66
C THR A 187 6.33 3.14 7.39
N SER A 188 5.11 3.60 7.66
CA SER A 188 4.87 4.91 8.28
C SER A 188 5.54 5.03 9.65
N ARG A 189 5.48 3.97 10.47
CA ARG A 189 6.12 3.98 11.79
C ARG A 189 7.65 3.96 11.68
N ALA A 190 8.21 3.18 10.76
CA ALA A 190 9.65 3.15 10.53
C ALA A 190 10.16 4.53 10.08
N LEU A 191 9.52 5.11 9.06
CA LEU A 191 9.88 6.44 8.54
C LEU A 191 9.72 7.55 9.57
N SER A 192 8.68 7.51 10.40
CA SER A 192 8.51 8.49 11.48
C SER A 192 9.64 8.48 12.52
N ARG A 193 10.41 7.38 12.59
CA ARG A 193 11.60 7.23 13.42
C ARG A 193 12.91 7.51 12.67
N GLY A 194 12.83 7.82 11.38
CA GLY A 194 14.00 7.97 10.51
C GLY A 194 14.66 6.65 10.13
N GLU A 195 13.96 5.53 10.28
CA GLU A 195 14.47 4.20 9.94
C GLU A 195 14.22 3.87 8.47
N THR A 196 15.24 3.35 7.80
CA THR A 196 15.19 2.86 6.42
C THR A 196 15.70 1.43 6.34
N PHE A 197 15.05 0.56 5.57
CA PHE A 197 15.45 -0.84 5.45
C PHE A 197 15.03 -1.42 4.09
N ASN A 198 15.58 -2.60 3.75
CA ASN A 198 15.24 -3.27 2.50
C ASN A 198 13.82 -3.86 2.55
N GLY A 199 12.98 -3.54 1.57
CA GLY A 199 11.58 -3.99 1.53
C GLY A 199 10.58 -2.99 2.13
N LEU A 200 11.01 -1.76 2.43
CA LEU A 200 10.11 -0.65 2.72
C LEU A 200 9.20 -0.39 1.50
N VAL A 201 7.91 -0.19 1.74
CA VAL A 201 6.94 0.18 0.69
C VAL A 201 6.99 1.69 0.49
N ALA A 202 7.61 2.17 -0.58
CA ALA A 202 7.80 3.60 -0.86
C ALA A 202 7.23 4.06 -2.21
N SER A 203 6.78 3.12 -3.05
CA SER A 203 6.26 3.38 -4.38
C SER A 203 5.06 2.50 -4.72
N ARG A 204 4.36 2.84 -5.82
CA ARG A 204 3.31 1.98 -6.39
C ARG A 204 3.87 0.60 -6.78
N THR A 205 5.09 0.56 -7.34
CA THR A 205 5.77 -0.69 -7.70
C THR A 205 5.97 -1.58 -6.49
N ASP A 206 6.34 -1.00 -5.33
CA ASP A 206 6.48 -1.77 -4.10
C ASP A 206 5.15 -2.34 -3.62
N ILE A 207 4.05 -1.57 -3.74
CA ILE A 207 2.70 -2.08 -3.45
C ILE A 207 2.35 -3.26 -4.37
N GLN A 208 2.65 -3.14 -5.67
CA GLN A 208 2.41 -4.22 -6.64
C GLN A 208 3.24 -5.47 -6.31
N ALA A 209 4.47 -5.28 -5.83
CA ALA A 209 5.33 -6.37 -5.38
C ALA A 209 4.81 -7.13 -4.15
N LEU A 210 3.90 -6.56 -3.36
CA LEU A 210 3.23 -7.27 -2.27
C LEU A 210 2.23 -8.35 -2.76
N GLY A 211 1.84 -8.30 -4.04
CA GLY A 211 0.96 -9.27 -4.69
C GLY A 211 -0.44 -8.71 -5.00
N ASN A 212 -1.09 -9.18 -6.06
CA ASN A 212 -2.47 -8.93 -6.53
C ASN A 212 -3.08 -7.51 -6.35
N PHE A 213 -2.26 -6.45 -6.33
CA PHE A 213 -2.76 -5.08 -6.15
C PHE A 213 -3.71 -4.64 -7.26
N ASP A 214 -3.35 -4.92 -8.52
CA ASP A 214 -4.14 -4.52 -9.69
C ASP A 214 -5.47 -5.30 -9.80
N GLY A 215 -5.62 -6.40 -9.05
CA GLY A 215 -6.86 -7.18 -8.95
C GLY A 215 -7.88 -6.60 -7.95
N LEU A 216 -7.50 -5.58 -7.17
CA LEU A 216 -8.40 -4.95 -6.21
C LEU A 216 -9.40 -4.00 -6.90
N PRO A 217 -10.57 -3.74 -6.29
CA PRO A 217 -11.45 -2.66 -6.72
C PRO A 217 -10.73 -1.29 -6.76
N LYS A 218 -11.07 -0.43 -7.74
CA LYS A 218 -10.41 0.87 -7.95
C LYS A 218 -10.39 1.77 -6.70
N ASN A 219 -11.48 1.77 -5.93
CA ASN A 219 -11.57 2.52 -4.67
C ASN A 219 -10.61 2.00 -3.58
N GLU A 220 -10.36 0.69 -3.53
CA GLU A 220 -9.38 0.09 -2.61
C GLU A 220 -7.96 0.42 -3.07
N GLN A 221 -7.67 0.28 -4.37
CA GLN A 221 -6.38 0.69 -4.95
C GLN A 221 -6.08 2.16 -4.61
N TRP A 222 -7.06 3.04 -4.83
CA TRP A 222 -6.96 4.47 -4.53
C TRP A 222 -6.69 4.73 -3.04
N ARG A 223 -7.37 3.99 -2.15
CA ARG A 223 -7.19 4.14 -0.70
C ARG A 223 -5.79 3.72 -0.25
N ILE A 224 -5.25 2.64 -0.82
CA ILE A 224 -3.88 2.18 -0.53
C ILE A 224 -2.87 3.22 -1.02
N GLN A 225 -3.00 3.70 -2.25
CA GLN A 225 -2.10 4.73 -2.80
C GLN A 225 -2.19 6.05 -2.02
N SER A 226 -3.40 6.47 -1.63
CA SER A 226 -3.61 7.65 -0.79
C SER A 226 -2.93 7.52 0.58
N GLU A 227 -2.96 6.33 1.19
CA GLU A 227 -2.28 6.08 2.47
C GLU A 227 -0.76 6.02 2.29
N LEU A 228 -0.26 5.50 1.17
CA LEU A 228 1.17 5.56 0.84
C LEU A 228 1.61 7.02 0.67
N LEU A 229 0.87 7.82 -0.09
CA LEU A 229 1.17 9.25 -0.24
C LEU A 229 1.17 9.97 1.11
N ALA A 230 0.18 9.71 1.96
CA ALA A 230 0.14 10.26 3.31
C ALA A 230 1.30 9.78 4.19
N THR A 231 1.80 8.56 3.96
CA THR A 231 2.96 8.01 4.64
C THR A 231 4.24 8.72 4.24
N LEU A 232 4.45 8.95 2.94
CA LEU A 232 5.60 9.69 2.42
C LEU A 232 5.61 11.15 2.90
N MET A 233 4.43 11.79 2.95
CA MET A 233 4.28 13.15 3.48
C MET A 233 4.54 13.30 4.98
N ARG A 234 4.58 12.19 5.72
CA ARG A 234 4.84 12.18 7.17
C ARG A 234 6.31 11.89 7.51
N VAL A 235 7.16 11.71 6.50
CA VAL A 235 8.60 11.58 6.72
C VAL A 235 9.11 12.87 7.38
N PRO A 236 9.95 12.80 8.43
CA PRO A 236 10.42 14.01 9.13
C PRO A 236 11.17 15.01 8.24
N GLN A 237 11.80 14.50 7.18
CA GLN A 237 12.61 15.24 6.22
C GLN A 237 12.25 14.76 4.82
N LEU A 238 11.61 15.62 4.01
CA LEU A 238 11.13 15.23 2.68
C LEU A 238 12.28 15.02 1.67
N ASP A 239 13.47 15.55 1.95
CA ASP A 239 14.72 15.33 1.22
C ASP A 239 15.44 14.03 1.63
N MET A 240 14.89 13.26 2.57
CA MET A 240 15.43 11.95 2.96
C MET A 240 15.44 11.00 1.75
N PRO A 241 16.59 10.38 1.42
CA PRO A 241 16.65 9.38 0.36
C PRO A 241 15.96 8.09 0.84
N LEU A 242 14.91 7.66 0.13
CA LEU A 242 14.22 6.40 0.40
C LEU A 242 14.61 5.29 -0.57
N THR A 243 15.09 5.68 -1.76
CA THR A 243 15.70 4.77 -2.73
C THR A 243 17.08 5.28 -3.13
N ARG A 244 17.78 4.57 -4.01
CA ARG A 244 19.08 5.02 -4.53
C ARG A 244 18.98 6.30 -5.36
N THR A 245 17.83 6.57 -5.95
CA THR A 245 17.65 7.63 -6.94
C THR A 245 16.70 8.72 -6.49
N ASP A 246 15.78 8.41 -5.57
CA ASP A 246 14.66 9.29 -5.24
C ASP A 246 14.55 9.53 -3.73
N THR A 247 14.23 10.79 -3.40
CA THR A 247 13.84 11.28 -2.08
C THR A 247 12.37 10.97 -1.77
N ALA A 248 11.97 11.10 -0.51
CA ALA A 248 10.57 10.99 -0.10
C ALA A 248 9.65 11.96 -0.87
N ALA A 249 10.10 13.21 -1.10
CA ALA A 249 9.38 14.21 -1.87
C ALA A 249 9.15 13.77 -3.32
N GLU A 250 10.20 13.33 -4.00
CA GLU A 250 10.13 12.92 -5.42
C GLU A 250 9.23 11.70 -5.62
N LEU A 251 9.27 10.73 -4.69
CA LEU A 251 8.37 9.58 -4.70
C LEU A 251 6.92 9.99 -4.45
N ALA A 252 6.68 10.92 -3.52
CA ALA A 252 5.35 11.44 -3.22
C ALA A 252 4.74 12.19 -4.41
N ILE A 253 5.54 13.04 -5.08
CA ILE A 253 5.12 13.75 -6.29
C ILE A 253 4.77 12.76 -7.39
N ARG A 254 5.69 11.83 -7.71
CA ARG A 254 5.47 10.82 -8.75
C ARG A 254 4.20 10.02 -8.49
N LEU A 255 3.98 9.57 -7.26
CA LEU A 255 2.79 8.84 -6.88
C LEU A 255 1.52 9.69 -7.04
N GLY A 256 1.53 10.95 -6.59
CA GLY A 256 0.39 11.85 -6.74
C GLY A 256 0.06 12.15 -8.21
N ASP A 257 1.08 12.36 -9.04
CA ASP A 257 0.92 12.57 -10.48
C ASP A 257 0.34 11.34 -11.18
N GLU A 258 0.85 10.14 -10.86
CA GLU A 258 0.31 8.87 -11.37
C GLU A 258 -1.16 8.68 -10.96
N MET A 259 -1.49 9.00 -9.70
CA MET A 259 -2.87 8.95 -9.20
C MET A 259 -3.78 9.86 -10.03
N ILE A 260 -3.40 11.13 -10.23
CA ILE A 260 -4.23 12.08 -10.99
C ILE A 260 -4.27 11.71 -12.49
N ALA A 261 -3.17 11.22 -13.06
CA ALA A 261 -3.12 10.77 -14.45
C ALA A 261 -4.02 9.56 -14.74
N SER A 262 -4.30 8.74 -13.71
CA SER A 262 -5.18 7.57 -13.82
C SER A 262 -6.69 7.89 -13.80
N LEU A 263 -7.06 9.16 -13.56
CA LEU A 263 -8.45 9.57 -13.43
C LEU A 263 -9.05 9.97 -14.78
N ASP A 264 -10.26 9.48 -15.02
CA ASP A 264 -11.18 10.02 -16.03
C ASP A 264 -12.26 10.85 -15.32
N PHE A 265 -12.15 12.18 -15.39
CA PHE A 265 -13.12 13.09 -14.75
C PHE A 265 -14.53 13.03 -15.37
N SER A 266 -14.73 12.27 -16.45
CA SER A 266 -16.07 11.95 -16.96
C SER A 266 -16.70 10.73 -16.30
N ASP A 267 -15.92 9.91 -15.59
CA ASP A 267 -16.39 8.73 -14.85
C ASP A 267 -16.94 9.13 -13.45
N PRO A 268 -18.20 8.81 -13.14
CA PRO A 268 -18.77 9.01 -11.80
C PRO A 268 -18.02 8.30 -10.67
N GLN A 269 -17.33 7.18 -10.95
CA GLN A 269 -16.55 6.47 -9.93
C GLN A 269 -15.30 7.26 -9.54
N ASP A 270 -14.68 7.96 -10.49
CA ASP A 270 -13.45 8.72 -10.28
C ASP A 270 -13.71 10.07 -9.61
N THR A 271 -14.80 10.72 -10.01
CA THR A 271 -15.25 11.98 -9.39
C THR A 271 -15.72 11.79 -7.95
N ALA A 272 -16.10 10.57 -7.55
CA ALA A 272 -16.44 10.22 -6.17
C ALA A 272 -15.21 9.99 -5.26
N LEU A 273 -13.99 9.88 -5.83
CA LEU A 273 -12.76 9.71 -5.06
C LEU A 273 -12.35 11.03 -4.38
N PRO A 274 -11.60 10.99 -3.26
CA PRO A 274 -11.12 12.20 -2.56
C PRO A 274 -9.96 12.90 -3.30
N VAL A 275 -10.12 13.20 -4.59
CA VAL A 275 -9.08 13.71 -5.49
C VAL A 275 -8.56 15.08 -5.06
N THR A 276 -9.42 15.97 -4.57
CA THR A 276 -9.03 17.32 -4.12
C THR A 276 -7.92 17.28 -3.07
N ARG A 277 -7.88 16.26 -2.21
CA ARG A 277 -6.81 16.09 -1.22
C ARG A 277 -5.47 15.82 -1.88
N ILE A 278 -5.43 15.03 -2.96
CA ILE A 278 -4.20 14.72 -3.70
C ILE A 278 -3.66 15.99 -4.37
N PHE A 279 -4.53 16.77 -5.03
CA PHE A 279 -4.16 18.07 -5.58
C PHE A 279 -3.52 18.98 -4.53
N HIS A 280 -4.14 19.13 -3.36
CA HIS A 280 -3.58 19.93 -2.26
C HIS A 280 -2.23 19.40 -1.78
N THR A 281 -2.07 18.08 -1.68
CA THR A 281 -0.79 17.47 -1.28
C THR A 281 0.31 17.77 -2.30
N LEU A 282 0.02 17.69 -3.61
CA LEU A 282 0.97 18.08 -4.65
C LEU A 282 1.30 19.57 -4.62
N SER A 283 0.31 20.45 -4.40
CA SER A 283 0.58 21.89 -4.25
C SER A 283 1.58 22.16 -3.13
N VAL A 284 1.44 21.50 -1.99
CA VAL A 284 2.38 21.63 -0.86
C VAL A 284 3.77 21.12 -1.24
N LEU A 285 3.86 19.94 -1.87
CA LEU A 285 5.13 19.35 -2.30
C LEU A 285 5.89 20.24 -3.29
N HIS A 286 5.22 20.73 -4.33
CA HIS A 286 5.84 21.63 -5.30
C HIS A 286 6.24 22.97 -4.67
N SER A 287 5.45 23.48 -3.72
CA SER A 287 5.80 24.69 -2.97
C SER A 287 7.07 24.50 -2.14
N GLU A 288 7.21 23.39 -1.42
CA GLU A 288 8.41 23.06 -0.63
C GLU A 288 9.66 22.93 -1.52
N GLN A 289 9.50 22.40 -2.73
CA GLN A 289 10.57 22.31 -3.74
C GLN A 289 10.83 23.61 -4.51
N LYS A 290 10.03 24.67 -4.28
CA LYS A 290 10.04 25.92 -5.05
C LYS A 290 9.82 25.71 -6.55
N ASP A 291 9.10 24.66 -6.91
CA ASP A 291 8.69 24.38 -8.28
C ASP A 291 7.38 25.09 -8.61
N CYS A 292 7.48 26.41 -8.83
CA CYS A 292 6.33 27.26 -9.12
C CYS A 292 5.57 26.79 -10.37
N GLN A 293 6.27 26.27 -11.40
CA GLN A 293 5.61 25.89 -12.65
C GLN A 293 4.68 24.69 -12.43
N SER A 294 5.18 23.62 -11.81
CA SER A 294 4.36 22.43 -11.56
C SER A 294 3.24 22.72 -10.57
N LEU A 295 3.47 23.59 -9.58
CA LEU A 295 2.42 24.05 -8.67
C LEU A 295 1.29 24.77 -9.42
N ILE A 296 1.64 25.70 -10.32
CA ILE A 296 0.67 26.44 -11.13
C ILE A 296 -0.16 25.49 -11.98
N ASP A 297 0.49 24.59 -12.72
CA ASP A 297 -0.19 23.65 -13.60
C ASP A 297 -1.09 22.67 -12.81
N ASN A 298 -0.63 22.20 -11.63
CA ASN A 298 -1.41 21.35 -10.73
C ASN A 298 -2.66 22.08 -10.20
N ASN A 299 -2.50 23.33 -9.72
CA ASN A 299 -3.60 24.12 -9.18
C ASN A 299 -4.62 24.50 -10.26
N GLU A 300 -4.15 24.90 -11.45
CA GLU A 300 -5.03 25.17 -12.58
C GLU A 300 -5.82 23.93 -12.99
N ARG A 301 -5.16 22.76 -13.07
CA ARG A 301 -5.84 21.50 -13.37
C ARG A 301 -6.89 21.15 -12.31
N ALA A 302 -6.58 21.32 -11.03
CA ALA A 302 -7.53 21.09 -9.95
C ALA A 302 -8.78 21.98 -10.08
N LEU A 303 -8.56 23.28 -10.34
CA LEU A 303 -9.60 24.28 -10.49
C LEU A 303 -10.41 24.10 -11.79
N SER A 304 -9.80 23.58 -12.85
CA SER A 304 -10.47 23.29 -14.11
C SER A 304 -11.58 22.24 -13.92
N HIS A 305 -11.38 21.30 -12.97
CA HIS A 305 -12.28 20.21 -12.62
C HIS A 305 -13.05 20.41 -11.30
N ALA A 306 -13.04 21.61 -10.71
CA ALA A 306 -13.59 21.85 -9.37
C ALA A 306 -15.07 21.46 -9.21
N GLU A 307 -15.89 21.65 -10.25
CA GLU A 307 -17.30 21.27 -10.26
C GLU A 307 -17.49 19.74 -10.28
N ALA A 308 -16.78 19.04 -11.17
CA ALA A 308 -16.81 17.57 -11.25
C ALA A 308 -16.36 16.93 -9.93
N LEU A 309 -15.38 17.54 -9.26
CA LEU A 309 -14.88 17.10 -7.97
C LEU A 309 -15.73 17.54 -6.77
N SER A 310 -16.84 18.26 -7.00
CA SER A 310 -17.67 18.84 -5.93
C SER A 310 -16.84 19.61 -4.90
N SER A 311 -15.78 20.30 -5.34
CA SER A 311 -14.83 20.97 -4.46
C SER A 311 -15.50 22.17 -3.78
N ASN A 312 -15.46 22.23 -2.45
CA ASN A 312 -16.03 23.36 -1.71
C ASN A 312 -15.19 24.64 -1.92
N TRP A 313 -15.79 25.79 -1.58
CA TRP A 313 -15.15 27.10 -1.77
C TRP A 313 -13.82 27.22 -1.01
N ALA A 314 -13.71 26.69 0.20
CA ALA A 314 -12.49 26.79 0.99
C ALA A 314 -11.31 26.06 0.32
N SER A 315 -11.55 24.88 -0.26
CA SER A 315 -10.56 24.15 -1.05
C SER A 315 -10.17 24.88 -2.32
N GLN A 316 -11.14 25.38 -3.09
CA GLN A 316 -10.85 26.16 -4.29
C GLN A 316 -10.02 27.41 -3.97
N ARG A 317 -10.40 28.15 -2.92
CA ARG A 317 -9.67 29.33 -2.46
C ARG A 317 -8.21 29.03 -2.12
N ALA A 318 -7.95 27.93 -1.41
CA ALA A 318 -6.58 27.55 -1.08
C ALA A 318 -5.74 27.26 -2.34
N LEU A 319 -6.32 26.64 -3.37
CA LEU A 319 -5.64 26.41 -4.66
C LEU A 319 -5.37 27.73 -5.41
N TYR A 320 -6.34 28.64 -5.47
CA TYR A 320 -6.14 29.95 -6.09
C TYR A 320 -5.07 30.76 -5.37
N LEU A 321 -5.08 30.79 -4.04
CA LEU A 321 -4.07 31.52 -3.26
C LEU A 321 -2.68 30.94 -3.47
N SER A 322 -2.54 29.60 -3.44
CA SER A 322 -1.26 28.94 -3.70
C SER A 322 -0.75 29.22 -5.11
N TRP A 323 -1.62 29.24 -6.12
CA TRP A 323 -1.24 29.65 -7.49
C TRP A 323 -0.75 31.11 -7.47
N ALA A 324 -1.52 32.02 -6.90
CA ALA A 324 -1.17 33.43 -6.88
C ALA A 324 0.14 33.70 -6.12
N ASP A 325 0.40 33.00 -5.01
CA ASP A 325 1.65 33.10 -4.24
C ASP A 325 2.87 32.82 -5.15
N CYS A 326 2.81 31.80 -6.00
CA CYS A 326 3.86 31.51 -6.98
C CYS A 326 3.99 32.58 -8.07
N LEU A 327 2.87 33.16 -8.53
CA LEU A 327 2.94 34.26 -9.50
C LEU A 327 3.58 35.50 -8.89
N GLU A 328 3.26 35.83 -7.64
CA GLU A 328 3.89 36.92 -6.91
C GLU A 328 5.39 36.65 -6.72
N GLU A 329 5.79 35.42 -6.36
CA GLU A 329 7.21 35.03 -6.23
C GLU A 329 7.97 35.14 -7.56
N LEU A 330 7.41 34.60 -8.65
CA LEU A 330 8.01 34.70 -9.99
C LEU A 330 8.08 36.15 -10.51
N SER A 331 7.20 37.02 -10.01
CA SER A 331 7.23 38.46 -10.25
C SER A 331 8.12 39.21 -9.26
N GLY A 332 9.03 38.54 -8.53
CA GLY A 332 9.93 39.19 -7.57
C GLY A 332 9.22 39.87 -6.39
N GLY A 333 7.95 39.54 -6.14
CA GLY A 333 7.06 40.12 -5.13
C GLY A 333 6.90 39.27 -3.86
N ALA A 334 7.62 38.15 -3.73
CA ALA A 334 7.51 37.26 -2.58
C ALA A 334 7.59 38.03 -1.25
N GLY A 335 6.50 38.02 -0.47
CA GLY A 335 6.42 38.65 0.85
C GLY A 335 6.28 40.18 0.86
N GLN A 336 6.00 40.83 -0.27
CA GLN A 336 5.75 42.27 -0.34
C GLN A 336 4.24 42.56 -0.32
N THR A 337 3.71 42.94 0.85
CA THR A 337 2.27 43.22 1.02
C THR A 337 1.79 44.52 0.38
N ASP A 338 2.71 45.44 0.04
CA ASP A 338 2.37 46.80 -0.46
C ASP A 338 2.79 47.01 -1.93
N ARG A 339 2.96 45.94 -2.69
CA ARG A 339 3.40 46.02 -4.08
C ARG A 339 2.27 46.54 -4.98
N SER A 340 2.53 47.60 -5.73
CA SER A 340 1.52 48.17 -6.63
C SER A 340 1.29 47.30 -7.86
N ALA A 341 0.06 47.34 -8.41
CA ALA A 341 -0.27 46.68 -9.67
C ALA A 341 0.67 47.11 -10.82
N ASP A 342 1.08 48.38 -10.85
CA ASP A 342 2.03 48.92 -11.84
C ASP A 342 3.39 48.22 -11.82
N ALA A 343 3.86 47.78 -10.64
CA ALA A 343 5.11 47.04 -10.53
C ALA A 343 4.99 45.66 -11.21
N TYR A 344 3.87 44.95 -10.96
CA TYR A 344 3.60 43.67 -11.61
C TYR A 344 3.43 43.82 -13.14
N ILE A 345 2.76 44.88 -13.61
CA ILE A 345 2.60 45.18 -15.05
C ILE A 345 3.97 45.43 -15.70
N SER A 346 4.83 46.23 -15.06
CA SER A 346 6.17 46.54 -15.59
C SER A 346 7.03 45.29 -15.77
N GLU A 347 7.00 44.37 -14.82
CA GLU A 347 7.81 43.14 -14.87
C GLU A 347 7.25 42.09 -15.81
N THR A 348 5.92 41.97 -15.88
CA THR A 348 5.26 41.08 -16.83
C THR A 348 5.44 41.56 -18.28
N ALA A 349 5.53 42.86 -18.53
CA ALA A 349 5.77 43.42 -19.86
C ALA A 349 7.07 42.90 -20.50
N GLY A 350 8.10 42.61 -19.69
CA GLY A 350 9.37 42.04 -20.15
C GLY A 350 9.43 40.52 -20.15
N ASN A 351 8.41 39.83 -19.64
CA ASN A 351 8.42 38.37 -19.41
C ASN A 351 7.15 37.70 -19.99
N PRO A 352 7.21 37.21 -21.25
CA PRO A 352 6.05 36.60 -21.92
C PRO A 352 5.46 35.39 -21.19
N PHE A 353 6.29 34.62 -20.50
CA PHE A 353 5.85 33.47 -19.71
C PHE A 353 5.03 33.93 -18.50
N LEU A 354 5.56 34.86 -17.71
CA LEU A 354 4.87 35.37 -16.52
C LEU A 354 3.55 36.06 -16.88
N LYS A 355 3.56 36.82 -17.99
CA LYS A 355 2.39 37.44 -18.62
C LYS A 355 1.31 36.41 -18.95
N GLN A 356 1.69 35.31 -19.60
CA GLN A 356 0.78 34.21 -19.92
C GLN A 356 0.17 33.59 -18.65
N GLN A 357 0.95 33.39 -17.58
CA GLN A 357 0.43 32.78 -16.34
C GLN A 357 -0.55 33.70 -15.59
N TRP A 358 -0.27 35.01 -15.51
CA TRP A 358 -1.23 35.98 -14.96
C TRP A 358 -2.53 36.03 -15.76
N THR A 359 -2.44 35.96 -17.10
CA THR A 359 -3.62 35.88 -17.97
C THR A 359 -4.43 34.60 -17.72
N ARG A 360 -3.77 33.44 -17.57
CA ARG A 360 -4.43 32.16 -17.24
C ARG A 360 -5.14 32.24 -15.89
N PHE A 361 -4.49 32.82 -14.89
CA PHE A 361 -5.07 33.04 -13.56
C PHE A 361 -6.33 33.91 -13.62
N SER A 362 -6.26 35.05 -14.33
CA SER A 362 -7.39 35.95 -14.53
C SER A 362 -8.59 35.22 -15.15
N ARG A 363 -8.38 34.49 -16.26
CA ARG A 363 -9.45 33.72 -16.92
C ARG A 363 -10.02 32.63 -16.02
N SER A 364 -9.18 31.95 -15.23
CA SER A 364 -9.65 30.96 -14.27
C SER A 364 -10.53 31.60 -13.19
N ALA A 365 -10.22 32.83 -12.77
CA ALA A 365 -10.94 33.55 -11.73
C ALA A 365 -12.37 33.97 -12.13
N ASP A 366 -12.71 33.99 -13.43
CA ASP A 366 -14.07 34.25 -13.90
C ASP A 366 -15.11 33.31 -13.26
N ARG A 367 -14.70 32.07 -12.98
CA ARG A 367 -15.52 31.02 -12.34
C ARG A 367 -15.90 31.34 -10.90
N ILE A 368 -15.13 32.20 -10.24
CA ILE A 368 -15.27 32.51 -8.80
C ILE A 368 -15.72 33.95 -8.55
N ARG A 369 -16.01 34.73 -9.61
CA ARG A 369 -16.44 36.14 -9.48
C ARG A 369 -17.64 36.30 -8.55
N ALA A 370 -18.61 35.39 -8.62
CA ALA A 370 -19.80 35.45 -7.76
C ALA A 370 -19.47 35.27 -6.27
N GLN A 371 -18.52 34.38 -5.96
CA GLN A 371 -18.04 34.11 -4.61
C GLN A 371 -17.26 35.31 -4.05
N LEU A 372 -16.42 35.94 -4.88
CA LEU A 372 -15.63 37.11 -4.49
C LEU A 372 -16.45 38.39 -4.28
N ASN A 373 -17.66 38.48 -4.85
CA ASN A 373 -18.56 39.62 -4.62
C ASN A 373 -18.99 39.76 -3.15
N PHE A 374 -18.92 38.68 -2.38
CA PHE A 374 -19.27 38.64 -0.96
C PHE A 374 -18.05 38.36 -0.06
N ALA A 375 -16.84 38.67 -0.54
CA ALA A 375 -15.60 38.49 0.20
C ALA A 375 -15.61 39.30 1.52
N THR A 376 -15.77 38.61 2.65
CA THR A 376 -15.79 39.22 3.99
C THR A 376 -14.59 38.85 4.85
N ASN A 377 -13.88 37.77 4.52
CA ASN A 377 -12.65 37.40 5.21
C ASN A 377 -11.41 37.91 4.44
N SER A 378 -10.29 38.04 5.15
CA SER A 378 -9.04 38.60 4.61
C SER A 378 -8.47 37.79 3.44
N GLN A 379 -8.65 36.48 3.43
CA GLN A 379 -8.19 35.62 2.33
C GLN A 379 -8.98 35.86 1.04
N ASP A 380 -10.30 36.02 1.14
CA ASP A 380 -11.15 36.33 -0.02
C ASP A 380 -10.88 37.76 -0.53
N GLN A 381 -10.59 38.71 0.37
CA GLN A 381 -10.19 40.07 0.00
C GLN A 381 -8.85 40.07 -0.75
N ARG A 382 -7.84 39.37 -0.21
CA ARG A 382 -6.54 39.19 -0.88
C ARG A 382 -6.72 38.56 -2.26
N LEU A 383 -7.52 37.49 -2.36
CA LEU A 383 -7.77 36.84 -3.65
C LEU A 383 -8.47 37.80 -4.63
N LYS A 384 -9.42 38.61 -4.16
CA LYS A 384 -10.07 39.63 -4.98
C LYS A 384 -9.08 40.66 -5.51
N GLU A 385 -8.16 41.15 -4.67
CA GLU A 385 -7.10 42.09 -5.08
C GLU A 385 -6.17 41.45 -6.13
N LEU A 386 -5.75 40.21 -5.92
CA LEU A 386 -4.91 39.46 -6.87
C LEU A 386 -5.60 39.25 -8.23
N VAL A 387 -6.90 38.96 -8.21
CA VAL A 387 -7.71 38.83 -9.44
C VAL A 387 -7.82 40.18 -10.17
N GLN A 388 -7.97 41.28 -9.44
CA GLN A 388 -7.97 42.62 -10.04
C GLN A 388 -6.61 42.95 -10.67
N THR A 389 -5.51 42.66 -9.98
CA THR A 389 -4.15 42.83 -10.52
C THR A 389 -3.95 41.99 -11.79
N ALA A 390 -4.39 40.72 -11.78
CA ALA A 390 -4.31 39.85 -12.94
C ALA A 390 -5.10 40.39 -14.15
N GLN A 391 -6.28 40.97 -13.89
CA GLN A 391 -7.08 41.62 -14.93
C GLN A 391 -6.37 42.86 -15.49
N LEU A 392 -5.81 43.72 -14.65
CA LEU A 392 -5.06 44.91 -15.10
C LEU A 392 -3.85 44.54 -15.96
N ILE A 393 -3.12 43.47 -15.59
CA ILE A 393 -2.02 42.93 -16.41
C ILE A 393 -2.53 42.45 -17.76
N THR A 394 -3.69 41.78 -17.79
CA THR A 394 -4.30 41.29 -19.03
C THR A 394 -4.80 42.44 -19.92
N ASP A 395 -5.39 43.48 -19.33
CA ASP A 395 -5.97 44.63 -20.05
C ASP A 395 -4.90 45.58 -20.60
N ALA A 396 -3.75 45.69 -19.94
CA ALA A 396 -2.59 46.45 -20.44
C ALA A 396 -2.05 45.90 -21.78
N GLU A 397 -2.60 44.79 -22.27
CA GLU A 397 -2.24 44.13 -23.53
C GLU A 397 -3.19 44.43 -24.70
N GLU A 398 -4.42 44.91 -24.45
CA GLU A 398 -5.38 45.22 -25.53
C GLU A 398 -5.13 46.67 -26.02
N PRO A 399 -4.68 46.86 -27.28
CA PRO A 399 -4.37 48.18 -27.84
C PRO A 399 -5.60 49.08 -28.05
#